data_AF-A0AAU4YR18-F1
#
_entry.id   AF-A0AAU4YR18-F1
#
_cell.length_a   1.000
_cell.length_b   1.000
_cell.length_c   1.000
_cell.angle_alpha   90.00
_cell.angle_beta   90.00
_cell.angle_gamma   90.00
#
_symmetry.space_group_name_H-M   'P 1'
#
loop_
_entity.id
_entity.type
_entity.pdbx_description
1 polymer ?
#
loop_
_entity_poly.entity_id
_entity_poly.type
_entity_poly.pdbx_seq_one_letter_code
_entity_poly.pdbx_strand_id
1 'polypeptide(L)'
;MTSPGESHAVAVTTPVDAAELAERLHGAPREHLGRPPVVIVAYPPEATRLERREAFRAVYGPIVARIGEPTLYGGSAWGPNVRWRDGARLVLLSGDRFQVTLSVHRPEELERDEHRCFTWGGAWSVDEPHDFDLLPYSWQLYRSGPGEQPGDIPGRRLAGGWEHLESALGLMLAAWTEQLPVQVPGDWAGFTIVADRDPGRDLVVSYSPGEGLGVAIDDRDAEQGPERVRQMRERGWQGHDRGWWQSVFPEAYENSAAASARLAVTELRCRGATGPQELASRDAGVNDRGELWLPGLGIRTH
;
A
#
# COMPACT_ATOMS: atom_id res chain seq x y z
N MET A 1 38.33 17.53 -10.60
CA MET A 1 37.18 17.33 -11.51
C MET A 1 37.24 15.91 -12.03
N THR A 2 36.50 15.01 -11.40
CA THR A 2 36.36 13.60 -11.80
C THR A 2 34.87 13.39 -12.09
N SER A 3 34.54 13.09 -13.34
CA SER A 3 33.18 12.77 -13.77
C SER A 3 32.64 11.56 -13.00
N PRO A 4 31.39 11.59 -12.51
CA PRO A 4 30.74 10.37 -12.04
C PRO A 4 30.31 9.56 -13.27
N GLY A 5 30.73 8.29 -13.30
CA GLY A 5 30.39 7.36 -14.35
C GLY A 5 28.88 7.11 -14.40
N GLU A 6 28.31 7.27 -15.59
CA GLU A 6 26.97 6.79 -15.92
C GLU A 6 26.99 5.26 -15.86
N SER A 7 26.52 4.70 -14.74
CA SER A 7 26.10 3.31 -14.69
C SER A 7 24.81 3.21 -15.50
N HIS A 8 24.93 2.94 -16.81
CA HIS A 8 23.79 2.57 -17.64
C HIS A 8 23.20 1.27 -17.09
N ALA A 9 22.14 1.39 -16.28
CA ALA A 9 21.27 0.27 -15.98
C ALA A 9 20.65 -0.18 -17.31
N VAL A 10 20.97 -1.40 -17.74
CA VAL A 10 20.34 -2.00 -18.92
C VAL A 10 18.89 -2.28 -18.55
N ALA A 11 17.98 -1.46 -19.08
CA ALA A 11 16.56 -1.73 -18.97
C ALA A 11 16.23 -2.98 -19.78
N VAL A 12 15.53 -3.91 -19.15
CA VAL A 12 14.93 -5.05 -19.84
C VAL A 12 13.87 -4.52 -20.81
N THR A 13 13.95 -4.95 -22.07
CA THR A 13 13.20 -4.32 -23.18
C THR A 13 11.81 -4.91 -23.42
N THR A 14 11.54 -6.13 -22.97
CA THR A 14 10.26 -6.80 -23.21
C THR A 14 9.75 -7.57 -21.99
N PRO A 15 8.44 -7.86 -21.90
CA PRO A 15 7.89 -8.72 -20.85
C PRO A 15 8.50 -10.12 -20.78
N VAL A 16 8.93 -10.67 -21.93
CA VAL A 16 9.59 -11.97 -22.01
C VAL A 16 10.97 -11.89 -21.37
N ASP A 17 11.75 -10.87 -21.71
CA ASP A 17 13.08 -10.65 -21.13
C ASP A 17 13.00 -10.47 -19.60
N ALA A 18 11.90 -9.86 -19.09
CA ALA A 18 11.67 -9.67 -17.66
C ALA A 18 11.38 -10.99 -16.95
N ALA A 19 10.55 -11.84 -17.55
CA ALA A 19 10.27 -13.18 -17.04
C ALA A 19 11.53 -14.08 -17.05
N GLU A 20 12.34 -14.03 -18.12
CA GLU A 20 13.60 -14.77 -18.19
C GLU A 20 14.62 -14.26 -17.16
N LEU A 21 14.68 -12.95 -16.94
CA LEU A 21 15.50 -12.39 -15.87
C LEU A 21 15.03 -12.89 -14.50
N ALA A 22 13.73 -12.83 -14.22
CA ALA A 22 13.18 -13.34 -12.96
C ALA A 22 13.52 -14.82 -12.75
N GLU A 23 13.42 -15.64 -13.79
CA GLU A 23 13.83 -17.05 -13.75
C GLU A 23 15.31 -17.22 -13.44
N ARG A 24 16.20 -16.45 -14.08
CA ARG A 24 17.64 -16.49 -13.79
C ARG A 24 17.94 -16.11 -12.34
N LEU A 25 17.35 -15.02 -11.86
CA LEU A 25 17.51 -14.56 -10.48
C LEU A 25 16.97 -15.59 -9.46
N HIS A 26 15.86 -16.23 -9.79
CA HIS A 26 15.23 -17.28 -8.98
C HIS A 26 15.95 -18.64 -9.09
N GLY A 27 16.62 -18.93 -10.20
CA GLY A 27 17.34 -20.20 -10.43
C GLY A 27 18.76 -20.21 -9.87
N ALA A 28 19.49 -19.11 -10.01
CA ALA A 28 20.92 -18.98 -9.66
C ALA A 28 21.22 -17.77 -8.73
N PRO A 29 20.53 -17.65 -7.58
CA PRO A 29 20.50 -16.44 -6.76
C PRO A 29 21.86 -16.01 -6.20
N ARG A 30 22.72 -16.98 -5.88
CA ARG A 30 24.03 -16.72 -5.25
C ARG A 30 24.94 -15.90 -6.14
N GLU A 31 24.78 -16.04 -7.46
CA GLU A 31 25.55 -15.29 -8.44
C GLU A 31 25.10 -13.82 -8.51
N HIS A 32 23.90 -13.51 -8.03
CA HIS A 32 23.24 -12.22 -8.11
C HIS A 32 23.13 -11.48 -6.77
N LEU A 33 23.44 -12.13 -5.66
CA LEU A 33 23.45 -11.50 -4.33
C LEU A 33 24.37 -10.28 -4.30
N GLY A 34 23.85 -9.16 -3.82
CA GLY A 34 24.60 -7.90 -3.69
C GLY A 34 24.87 -7.18 -5.02
N ARG A 35 24.34 -7.67 -6.16
CA ARG A 35 24.39 -6.92 -7.41
C ARG A 35 23.37 -5.76 -7.38
N PRO A 36 23.62 -4.68 -8.15
CA PRO A 36 22.64 -3.61 -8.31
C PRO A 36 21.30 -4.15 -8.84
N PRO A 37 20.17 -3.55 -8.44
CA PRO A 37 18.88 -3.84 -9.02
C PRO A 37 18.88 -3.65 -10.54
N VAL A 38 18.20 -4.54 -11.26
CA VAL A 38 18.06 -4.47 -12.71
C VAL A 38 16.71 -3.87 -13.05
N VAL A 39 16.71 -2.80 -13.84
CA VAL A 39 15.49 -2.11 -14.28
C VAL A 39 14.73 -2.98 -15.26
N ILE A 40 13.45 -3.22 -14.99
CA ILE A 40 12.54 -3.98 -15.87
C ILE A 40 11.42 -3.16 -16.47
N VAL A 41 11.10 -2.02 -15.86
CA VAL A 41 10.18 -1.02 -16.40
C VAL A 41 10.76 0.34 -16.06
N ALA A 42 10.76 1.26 -17.03
CA ALA A 42 11.06 2.66 -16.81
C ALA A 42 9.83 3.50 -17.17
N TYR A 43 9.51 4.47 -16.31
CA TYR A 43 8.39 5.37 -16.48
C TYR A 43 8.88 6.76 -16.91
N PRO A 44 8.15 7.45 -17.80
CA PRO A 44 8.39 8.87 -17.99
C PRO A 44 8.09 9.65 -16.69
N PRO A 45 8.79 10.76 -16.40
CA PRO A 45 8.58 11.55 -15.17
C PRO A 45 7.13 11.99 -14.92
N GLU A 46 6.35 12.17 -15.98
CA GLU A 46 4.95 12.59 -16.00
C GLU A 46 3.95 11.43 -15.99
N ALA A 47 4.40 10.18 -15.88
CA ALA A 47 3.53 9.01 -15.88
C ALA A 47 2.47 9.09 -14.76
N THR A 48 1.22 8.98 -15.15
CA THR A 48 0.07 8.82 -14.25
C THR A 48 0.12 7.49 -13.51
N ARG A 49 -0.64 7.36 -12.41
CA ARG A 49 -0.76 6.08 -11.69
C ARG A 49 -1.32 4.98 -12.56
N LEU A 50 -2.25 5.33 -13.44
CA LEU A 50 -2.84 4.37 -14.38
C LEU A 50 -1.80 3.88 -15.39
N GLU A 51 -0.99 4.77 -15.97
CA GLU A 51 0.07 4.37 -16.89
C GLU A 51 1.11 3.47 -16.22
N ARG A 52 1.53 3.82 -14.99
CA ARG A 52 2.47 2.98 -14.22
C ARG A 52 1.88 1.61 -13.88
N ARG A 53 0.60 1.56 -13.51
CA ARG A 53 -0.17 0.33 -13.26
C ARG A 53 -0.17 -0.57 -14.50
N GLU A 54 -0.51 -0.03 -15.67
CA GLU A 54 -0.59 -0.83 -16.91
C GLU A 54 0.78 -1.33 -17.36
N ALA A 55 1.81 -0.48 -17.27
CA ALA A 55 3.18 -0.88 -17.59
C ALA A 55 3.72 -1.94 -16.61
N PHE A 56 3.39 -1.84 -15.31
CA PHE A 56 3.71 -2.88 -14.34
C PHE A 56 2.95 -4.19 -14.63
N ARG A 57 1.65 -4.12 -14.95
CA ARG A 57 0.83 -5.29 -15.32
C ARG A 57 1.43 -6.07 -16.48
N ALA A 58 1.98 -5.39 -17.48
CA ALA A 58 2.58 -6.01 -18.65
C ALA A 58 3.75 -6.94 -18.30
N VAL A 59 4.52 -6.66 -17.24
CA VAL A 59 5.66 -7.49 -16.82
C VAL A 59 5.34 -8.44 -15.67
N TYR A 60 4.41 -8.05 -14.77
CA TYR A 60 4.10 -8.81 -13.57
C TYR A 60 3.52 -10.20 -13.89
N GLY A 61 2.49 -10.26 -14.75
CA GLY A 61 1.85 -11.52 -15.13
C GLY A 61 2.83 -12.54 -15.72
N PRO A 62 3.66 -12.16 -16.72
CA PRO A 62 4.71 -13.04 -17.26
C PRO A 62 5.74 -13.51 -16.23
N ILE A 63 6.13 -12.66 -15.28
CA ILE A 63 7.05 -13.06 -14.19
C ILE A 63 6.40 -14.13 -13.32
N VAL A 64 5.18 -13.88 -12.82
CA VAL A 64 4.44 -14.84 -11.98
C VAL A 64 4.20 -16.16 -12.73
N ALA A 65 3.82 -16.10 -14.01
CA ALA A 65 3.64 -17.30 -14.83
C ALA A 65 4.93 -18.12 -15.01
N ARG A 66 6.10 -17.49 -14.92
CA ARG A 66 7.41 -18.15 -15.08
C ARG A 66 7.96 -18.73 -13.78
N ILE A 67 7.91 -17.98 -12.68
CA ILE A 67 8.55 -18.37 -11.41
C ILE A 67 7.57 -18.75 -10.30
N GLY A 68 6.27 -18.70 -10.57
CA GLY A 68 5.21 -19.03 -9.62
C GLY A 68 4.73 -17.83 -8.80
N GLU A 69 3.75 -18.09 -7.93
CA GLU A 69 3.14 -17.07 -7.07
C GLU A 69 4.13 -16.50 -6.04
N PRO A 70 4.07 -15.19 -5.75
CA PRO A 70 4.83 -14.58 -4.67
C PRO A 70 4.53 -15.18 -3.30
N THR A 71 5.53 -15.07 -2.42
CA THR A 71 5.35 -15.32 -0.99
C THR A 71 4.65 -14.15 -0.31
N LEU A 72 5.03 -12.93 -0.69
CA LEU A 72 4.40 -11.69 -0.23
C LEU A 72 4.11 -10.77 -1.40
N TYR A 73 2.89 -10.26 -1.40
CA TYR A 73 2.46 -9.14 -2.23
C TYR A 73 2.55 -7.87 -1.38
N GLY A 74 2.62 -6.70 -2.02
CA GLY A 74 2.72 -5.45 -1.29
C GLY A 74 3.17 -4.29 -2.15
N GLY A 75 3.35 -3.15 -1.48
CA GLY A 75 4.02 -2.03 -2.09
C GLY A 75 4.13 -0.80 -1.21
N SER A 76 4.91 0.14 -1.71
CA SER A 76 5.20 1.42 -1.08
C SER A 76 4.26 2.51 -1.60
N ALA A 77 4.46 3.74 -1.15
CA ALA A 77 3.77 4.91 -1.70
C ALA A 77 3.97 5.07 -3.22
N TRP A 78 5.06 4.54 -3.76
CA TRP A 78 5.50 4.84 -5.13
C TRP A 78 5.56 3.64 -6.07
N GLY A 79 5.51 2.41 -5.57
CA GLY A 79 5.59 1.25 -6.44
C GLY A 79 5.46 -0.09 -5.72
N PRO A 80 5.45 -1.19 -6.48
CA PRO A 80 5.29 -2.54 -5.94
C PRO A 80 6.43 -2.92 -4.98
N ASN A 81 6.14 -3.85 -4.07
CA ASN A 81 7.10 -4.54 -3.20
C ASN A 81 6.66 -6.00 -3.11
N VAL A 82 7.05 -6.80 -4.11
CA VAL A 82 6.66 -8.22 -4.25
C VAL A 82 7.86 -9.11 -4.00
N ARG A 83 7.66 -10.20 -3.26
CA ARG A 83 8.75 -11.06 -2.78
C ARG A 83 8.49 -12.52 -3.09
N TRP A 84 9.51 -13.18 -3.62
CA TRP A 84 9.64 -14.63 -3.64
C TRP A 84 10.76 -15.00 -2.66
N ARG A 85 10.38 -15.60 -1.53
CA ARG A 85 11.26 -15.84 -0.38
C ARG A 85 11.39 -17.33 -0.09
N ASP A 86 12.62 -17.75 0.17
CA ASP A 86 12.94 -18.99 0.89
C ASP A 86 14.02 -18.71 1.95
N GLY A 87 14.38 -19.72 2.75
CA GLY A 87 15.34 -19.53 3.85
C GLY A 87 16.74 -19.08 3.42
N ALA A 88 17.11 -19.18 2.14
CA ALA A 88 18.43 -18.79 1.64
C ALA A 88 18.43 -17.47 0.86
N ARG A 89 17.28 -17.02 0.33
CA ARG A 89 17.23 -15.88 -0.60
C ARG A 89 15.87 -15.20 -0.67
N LEU A 90 15.89 -13.97 -1.17
CA LEU A 90 14.70 -13.20 -1.51
C LEU A 90 14.90 -12.56 -2.87
N VAL A 91 14.06 -12.92 -3.85
CA VAL A 91 13.92 -12.16 -5.11
C VAL A 91 12.89 -11.07 -4.86
N LEU A 92 13.33 -9.81 -5.00
CA LEU A 92 12.51 -8.62 -4.77
C LEU A 92 12.18 -7.98 -6.11
N LEU A 93 10.90 -7.86 -6.40
CA LEU A 93 10.38 -6.92 -7.39
C LEU A 93 9.95 -5.66 -6.63
N SER A 94 10.68 -4.57 -6.85
CA SER A 94 10.44 -3.29 -6.18
C SER A 94 10.32 -2.16 -7.18
N GLY A 95 9.47 -1.17 -6.92
CA GLY A 95 9.37 0.00 -7.76
C GLY A 95 9.25 1.33 -7.01
N ASP A 96 9.47 2.39 -7.77
CA ASP A 96 9.26 3.77 -7.40
C ASP A 96 8.54 4.52 -8.53
N ARG A 97 8.41 5.84 -8.40
CA ARG A 97 7.71 6.70 -9.38
C ARG A 97 8.34 6.69 -10.78
N PHE A 98 9.57 6.22 -10.93
CA PHE A 98 10.35 6.25 -12.17
C PHE A 98 10.63 4.87 -12.75
N GLN A 99 10.60 3.81 -11.95
CA GLN A 99 10.98 2.48 -12.43
C GLN A 99 10.47 1.32 -11.57
N VAL A 100 10.45 0.14 -12.19
CA VAL A 100 10.34 -1.15 -11.50
C VAL A 100 11.63 -1.93 -11.75
N THR A 101 12.11 -2.59 -10.70
CA THR A 101 13.39 -3.29 -10.68
C THR A 101 13.23 -4.70 -10.12
N LEU A 102 14.15 -5.59 -10.52
CA LEU A 102 14.36 -6.89 -9.91
C LEU A 102 15.73 -6.94 -9.23
N SER A 103 15.77 -7.51 -8.03
CA SER A 103 17.01 -7.67 -7.26
C SER A 103 16.98 -8.93 -6.40
N VAL A 104 18.15 -9.38 -5.93
CA VAL A 104 18.27 -10.56 -5.06
C VAL A 104 18.98 -10.17 -3.78
N HIS A 105 18.37 -10.52 -2.65
CA HIS A 105 18.84 -10.16 -1.31
C HIS A 105 18.97 -11.40 -0.43
N ARG A 106 19.76 -11.27 0.64
CA ARG A 106 19.64 -12.18 1.78
C ARG A 106 18.41 -11.75 2.59
N PRO A 107 17.48 -12.66 2.92
CA PRO A 107 16.25 -12.30 3.63
C PRO A 107 16.55 -11.53 4.93
N GLU A 108 17.45 -12.06 5.75
CA GLU A 108 17.80 -11.46 7.06
C GLU A 108 18.42 -10.06 6.95
N GLU A 109 19.19 -9.78 5.89
CA GLU A 109 19.81 -8.46 5.71
C GLU A 109 18.74 -7.43 5.32
N LEU A 110 17.90 -7.76 4.33
CA LEU A 110 16.83 -6.89 3.86
C LEU A 110 15.79 -6.64 4.97
N GLU A 111 15.30 -7.71 5.60
CA GLU A 111 14.27 -7.63 6.65
C GLU A 111 14.76 -6.81 7.87
N ARG A 112 16.05 -6.91 8.21
CA ARG A 112 16.66 -6.10 9.28
C ARG A 112 16.74 -4.62 8.94
N ASP A 113 17.08 -4.29 7.69
CA ASP A 113 17.14 -2.89 7.24
C ASP A 113 15.74 -2.27 7.17
N GLU A 114 14.74 -3.04 6.72
CA GLU A 114 13.33 -2.64 6.74
C GLU A 114 12.82 -2.43 8.17
N HIS A 115 13.12 -3.37 9.08
CA HIS A 115 12.79 -3.23 10.50
C HIS A 115 13.43 -1.97 11.11
N ARG A 116 14.69 -1.66 10.73
CA ARG A 116 15.35 -0.42 11.16
C ARG A 116 14.62 0.81 10.62
N CYS A 117 14.17 0.79 9.36
CA CYS A 117 13.41 1.89 8.77
C CYS A 117 12.13 2.17 9.55
N PHE A 118 11.35 1.14 9.90
CA PHE A 118 10.15 1.31 10.72
C PHE A 118 10.45 1.75 12.16
N THR A 119 11.49 1.21 12.78
CA THR A 119 11.80 1.47 14.19
C THR A 119 12.42 2.85 14.41
N TRP A 120 13.32 3.27 13.51
CA TRP A 120 14.17 4.44 13.71
C TRP A 120 13.99 5.56 12.69
N GLY A 121 13.21 5.34 11.62
CA GLY A 121 12.71 6.45 10.79
C GLY A 121 11.64 7.26 11.53
N GLY A 122 10.98 8.18 10.84
CA GLY A 122 9.83 8.93 11.33
C GLY A 122 10.13 10.35 11.75
N ALA A 123 9.08 11.17 11.71
CA ALA A 123 9.03 12.44 12.43
C ALA A 123 9.08 12.16 13.94
N TRP A 124 9.97 12.84 14.65
CA TRP A 124 10.13 12.74 16.10
C TRP A 124 9.14 13.64 16.86
N SER A 125 8.49 14.55 16.14
CA SER A 125 7.48 15.47 16.63
C SER A 125 6.39 15.70 15.59
N VAL A 126 5.28 16.34 15.99
CA VAL A 126 4.17 16.67 15.08
C VAL A 126 4.49 17.83 14.12
N ASP A 127 5.52 18.60 14.42
CA ASP A 127 5.95 19.76 13.62
C ASP A 127 6.96 19.38 12.52
N GLU A 128 7.48 18.15 12.57
CA GLU A 128 8.38 17.61 11.56
C GLU A 128 7.59 16.98 10.39
N PRO A 129 8.07 17.12 9.14
CA PRO A 129 7.44 16.45 8.00
C PRO A 129 7.37 14.94 8.22
N HIS A 130 6.24 14.34 7.90
CA HIS A 130 6.11 12.89 7.92
C HIS A 130 6.95 12.22 6.81
N ASP A 131 7.30 10.95 6.99
CA ASP A 131 8.14 10.16 6.08
C ASP A 131 7.42 8.90 5.54
N PHE A 132 6.08 8.87 5.57
CA PHE A 132 5.29 7.72 5.10
C PHE A 132 5.57 7.34 3.64
N ASP A 133 5.99 8.30 2.82
CA ASP A 133 6.37 8.10 1.42
C ASP A 133 7.75 7.45 1.25
N LEU A 134 8.54 7.39 2.32
CA LEU A 134 9.86 6.77 2.37
C LEU A 134 9.83 5.34 2.97
N LEU A 135 8.67 4.89 3.45
CA LEU A 135 8.55 3.53 3.98
C LEU A 135 8.84 2.49 2.89
N PRO A 136 9.53 1.39 3.22
CA PRO A 136 9.86 0.34 2.24
C PRO A 136 8.60 -0.29 1.64
N TYR A 137 7.51 -0.29 2.40
CA TYR A 137 6.17 -0.68 2.00
C TYR A 137 5.14 -0.09 2.98
N SER A 138 3.93 0.19 2.49
CA SER A 138 2.80 0.68 3.29
C SER A 138 1.74 -0.40 3.54
N TRP A 139 1.71 -1.44 2.70
CA TRP A 139 0.85 -2.62 2.83
C TRP A 139 1.59 -3.88 2.37
N GLN A 140 1.24 -5.02 2.97
CA GLN A 140 1.71 -6.35 2.58
C GLN A 140 0.59 -7.38 2.73
N LEU A 141 0.57 -8.36 1.84
CA LEU A 141 -0.40 -9.44 1.86
C LEU A 141 0.33 -10.78 1.80
N TYR A 142 0.08 -11.63 2.79
CA TYR A 142 0.59 -13.00 2.86
C TYR A 142 -0.54 -13.99 2.56
N ARG A 143 -0.36 -14.85 1.55
CA ARG A 143 -1.38 -15.84 1.12
C ARG A 143 -0.99 -17.29 1.36
N SER A 144 -0.07 -17.56 2.28
CA SER A 144 0.50 -18.91 2.44
C SER A 144 1.03 -19.47 1.11
N GLY A 145 1.72 -18.63 0.35
CA GLY A 145 2.32 -18.99 -0.93
C GLY A 145 3.43 -20.06 -0.77
N PRO A 146 4.03 -20.52 -1.87
CA PRO A 146 4.99 -21.64 -1.85
C PRO A 146 6.30 -21.33 -1.12
N GLY A 147 6.56 -20.06 -0.80
CA GLY A 147 7.73 -19.63 -0.07
C GLY A 147 7.53 -19.57 1.44
N GLU A 148 8.60 -19.26 2.15
CA GLU A 148 8.59 -19.19 3.61
C GLU A 148 8.10 -17.82 4.11
N GLN A 149 7.24 -17.80 5.12
CA GLN A 149 6.80 -16.58 5.80
C GLN A 149 8.00 -15.78 6.35
N PRO A 150 7.99 -14.44 6.31
CA PRO A 150 9.00 -13.61 6.97
C PRO A 150 9.23 -14.02 8.42
N GLY A 151 10.46 -13.83 8.91
CA GLY A 151 10.81 -14.18 10.29
C GLY A 151 10.04 -13.37 11.33
N ASP A 152 9.67 -12.13 10.98
CA ASP A 152 8.95 -11.19 11.84
C ASP A 152 7.78 -10.53 11.09
N ILE A 153 6.73 -10.20 11.84
CA ILE A 153 5.65 -9.32 11.36
C ILE A 153 6.24 -7.93 11.11
N PRO A 154 5.90 -7.26 9.99
CA PRO A 154 6.38 -5.92 9.71
C PRO A 154 6.26 -4.92 10.87
N GLY A 155 7.30 -4.11 11.03
CA GLY A 155 7.24 -2.91 11.87
C GLY A 155 6.15 -1.94 11.39
N ARG A 156 5.75 -1.01 12.25
CA ARG A 156 4.64 -0.08 11.99
C ARG A 156 5.09 1.37 12.17
N ARG A 157 4.58 2.26 11.32
CA ARG A 157 4.74 3.71 11.47
C ARG A 157 3.43 4.32 11.96
N LEU A 158 3.47 4.97 13.13
CA LEU A 158 2.33 5.71 13.68
C LEU A 158 2.37 7.18 13.24
N ALA A 159 1.21 7.76 12.98
CA ALA A 159 1.07 9.17 12.66
C ALA A 159 1.13 10.01 13.95
N GLY A 160 1.95 11.05 13.94
CA GLY A 160 2.07 11.98 15.07
C GLY A 160 0.84 12.90 15.25
N GLY A 161 0.09 13.16 14.19
CA GLY A 161 -1.06 14.04 14.19
C GLY A 161 -1.99 13.84 12.99
N TRP A 162 -3.03 14.67 12.88
CA TRP A 162 -4.05 14.52 11.85
C TRP A 162 -3.53 14.64 10.41
N GLU A 163 -2.62 15.59 10.17
CA GLU A 163 -2.02 15.78 8.84
C GLU A 163 -1.18 14.57 8.45
N HIS A 164 -0.41 14.02 9.40
CA HIS A 164 0.37 12.81 9.18
C HIS A 164 -0.53 11.60 8.86
N LEU A 165 -1.68 11.48 9.55
CA LEU A 165 -2.64 10.41 9.30
C LEU A 165 -3.32 10.56 7.94
N GLU A 166 -3.75 11.78 7.57
CA GLU A 166 -4.34 12.03 6.25
C GLU A 166 -3.36 11.66 5.13
N SER A 167 -2.08 12.03 5.28
CA SER A 167 -1.03 11.65 4.32
C SER A 167 -0.75 10.15 4.31
N ALA A 168 -0.59 9.51 5.47
CA ALA A 168 -0.34 8.06 5.57
C ALA A 168 -1.45 7.26 4.86
N LEU A 169 -2.70 7.58 5.18
CA LEU A 169 -3.88 6.97 4.58
C LEU A 169 -3.94 7.27 3.08
N GLY A 170 -3.74 8.54 2.68
CA GLY A 170 -3.75 8.93 1.27
C GLY A 170 -2.70 8.20 0.42
N LEU A 171 -1.48 8.04 0.94
CA LEU A 171 -0.39 7.33 0.26
C LEU A 171 -0.66 5.82 0.18
N MET A 172 -1.18 5.21 1.26
CA MET A 172 -1.53 3.80 1.26
C MET A 172 -2.69 3.50 0.29
N LEU A 173 -3.75 4.31 0.30
CA LEU A 173 -4.88 4.14 -0.62
C LEU A 173 -4.46 4.40 -2.08
N ALA A 174 -3.54 5.33 -2.32
CA ALA A 174 -2.96 5.53 -3.64
C ALA A 174 -2.21 4.27 -4.09
N ALA A 175 -1.37 3.69 -3.22
CA ALA A 175 -0.67 2.44 -3.47
C ALA A 175 -1.65 1.29 -3.79
N TRP A 176 -2.75 1.18 -3.05
CA TRP A 176 -3.80 0.20 -3.34
C TRP A 176 -4.41 0.37 -4.72
N THR A 177 -4.83 1.58 -5.07
CA THR A 177 -5.39 1.81 -6.41
C THR A 177 -4.38 1.43 -7.49
N GLU A 178 -3.10 1.80 -7.35
CA GLU A 178 -2.08 1.54 -8.37
C GLU A 178 -1.64 0.06 -8.44
N GLN A 179 -1.46 -0.61 -7.31
CA GLN A 179 -0.68 -1.86 -7.24
C GLN A 179 -1.56 -3.08 -6.96
N LEU A 180 -2.57 -2.96 -6.10
CA LEU A 180 -3.45 -4.06 -5.70
C LEU A 180 -4.14 -4.73 -6.90
N PRO A 181 -4.79 -4.02 -7.85
CA PRO A 181 -5.47 -4.67 -8.97
C PRO A 181 -4.53 -5.36 -9.98
N VAL A 182 -3.21 -5.15 -9.89
CA VAL A 182 -2.22 -5.89 -10.68
C VAL A 182 -1.77 -7.15 -9.96
N GLN A 183 -1.48 -7.02 -8.67
CA GLN A 183 -0.95 -8.10 -7.85
C GLN A 183 -2.01 -9.12 -7.43
N VAL A 184 -3.24 -8.64 -7.27
CA VAL A 184 -4.37 -9.36 -6.69
C VAL A 184 -5.63 -9.12 -7.54
N PRO A 185 -5.66 -9.60 -8.79
CA PRO A 185 -6.73 -9.24 -9.72
C PRO A 185 -8.09 -9.81 -9.27
N GLY A 186 -9.09 -8.94 -9.20
CA GLY A 186 -10.49 -9.31 -8.93
C GLY A 186 -10.90 -9.33 -7.45
N ASP A 187 -9.96 -9.18 -6.51
CA ASP A 187 -10.27 -9.11 -5.09
C ASP A 187 -10.47 -7.67 -4.61
N TRP A 188 -11.33 -7.49 -3.61
CA TRP A 188 -11.43 -6.26 -2.84
C TRP A 188 -10.45 -6.30 -1.65
N ALA A 189 -10.06 -5.13 -1.17
CA ALA A 189 -9.29 -4.94 0.06
C ALA A 189 -10.03 -3.96 0.98
N GLY A 190 -9.90 -4.12 2.29
CA GLY A 190 -10.50 -3.17 3.21
C GLY A 190 -10.07 -3.37 4.65
N PHE A 191 -10.44 -2.41 5.48
CA PHE A 191 -10.23 -2.42 6.91
C PHE A 191 -11.23 -1.49 7.58
N THR A 192 -11.40 -1.67 8.88
CA THR A 192 -12.25 -0.82 9.71
C THR A 192 -11.39 0.03 10.62
N ILE A 193 -11.65 1.33 10.67
CA ILE A 193 -11.11 2.25 11.68
C ILE A 193 -12.13 2.38 12.81
N VAL A 194 -11.67 2.15 14.03
CA VAL A 194 -12.40 2.40 15.27
C VAL A 194 -11.74 3.52 16.05
N ALA A 195 -12.54 4.27 16.81
CA ALA A 195 -12.09 5.32 17.70
C ALA A 195 -12.49 4.98 19.14
N ASP A 196 -11.55 5.08 20.09
CA ASP A 196 -11.78 4.74 21.49
C ASP A 196 -12.91 5.59 22.13
N ARG A 197 -13.08 6.83 21.65
CA ARG A 197 -14.09 7.79 22.14
C ARG A 197 -15.45 7.68 21.46
N ASP A 198 -15.58 6.87 20.42
CA ASP A 198 -16.86 6.66 19.74
C ASP A 198 -17.05 5.17 19.42
N PRO A 199 -17.15 4.34 20.48
CA PRO A 199 -17.26 2.89 20.31
C PRO A 199 -18.56 2.52 19.61
N GLY A 200 -18.49 1.57 18.70
CA GLY A 200 -19.66 0.97 18.05
C GLY A 200 -20.07 1.62 16.72
N ARG A 201 -19.48 2.75 16.31
CA ARG A 201 -19.64 3.24 14.93
C ARG A 201 -18.34 3.15 14.14
N ASP A 202 -18.27 2.07 13.39
CA ASP A 202 -17.14 1.71 12.56
C ASP A 202 -17.04 2.62 11.32
N LEU A 203 -15.82 3.04 10.98
CA LEU A 203 -15.53 3.65 9.70
C LEU A 203 -14.82 2.63 8.82
N VAL A 204 -15.51 2.15 7.79
CA VAL A 204 -14.98 1.17 6.84
C VAL A 204 -14.31 1.91 5.69
N VAL A 205 -13.09 1.50 5.37
CA VAL A 205 -12.35 1.93 4.19
C VAL A 205 -12.11 0.71 3.31
N SER A 206 -12.42 0.81 2.02
CA SER A 206 -12.28 -0.30 1.09
C SER A 206 -11.76 0.16 -0.27
N TYR A 207 -11.27 -0.81 -1.03
CA TYR A 207 -10.96 -0.72 -2.44
C TYR A 207 -11.58 -1.92 -3.15
N SER A 208 -12.30 -1.66 -4.24
CA SER A 208 -12.86 -2.69 -5.12
C SER A 208 -12.44 -2.41 -6.57
N PRO A 209 -11.85 -3.37 -7.29
CA PRO A 209 -11.52 -3.20 -8.71
C PRO A 209 -12.75 -2.79 -9.53
N GLY A 210 -12.61 -1.78 -10.40
CA GLY A 210 -13.69 -1.24 -11.21
C GLY A 210 -14.63 -0.24 -10.51
N GLU A 211 -14.77 -0.29 -9.19
CA GLU A 211 -15.55 0.71 -8.41
C GLU A 211 -14.64 1.81 -7.84
N GLY A 212 -13.42 1.47 -7.42
CA GLY A 212 -12.45 2.37 -6.81
C GLY A 212 -12.46 2.28 -5.28
N LEU A 213 -12.17 3.41 -4.63
CA LEU A 213 -12.09 3.49 -3.17
C LEU A 213 -13.46 3.79 -2.58
N GLY A 214 -13.79 3.12 -1.48
CA GLY A 214 -15.00 3.32 -0.70
C GLY A 214 -14.69 3.79 0.71
N VAL A 215 -15.49 4.72 1.22
CA VAL A 215 -15.56 5.03 2.65
C VAL A 215 -17.00 4.89 3.07
N ALA A 216 -17.25 4.16 4.16
CA ALA A 216 -18.58 4.01 4.74
C ALA A 216 -18.54 4.15 6.25
N ILE A 217 -19.59 4.69 6.84
CA ILE A 217 -19.77 4.75 8.30
C ILE A 217 -21.15 4.28 8.71
N ASP A 218 -21.19 3.61 9.86
CA ASP A 218 -22.44 3.30 10.54
C ASP A 218 -22.97 4.55 11.26
N ASP A 219 -24.18 4.97 10.92
CA ASP A 219 -24.86 6.10 11.55
C ASP A 219 -26.26 5.71 12.07
N ARG A 220 -26.51 4.42 12.27
CA ARG A 220 -27.83 3.89 12.70
C ARG A 220 -28.32 4.45 14.03
N ASP A 221 -27.39 4.76 14.94
CA ASP A 221 -27.71 5.26 16.28
C ASP A 221 -27.88 6.79 16.34
N ALA A 222 -27.69 7.51 15.23
CA ALA A 222 -27.90 8.95 15.20
C ALA A 222 -29.36 9.31 14.89
N GLU A 223 -29.82 10.43 15.45
CA GLU A 223 -31.10 11.01 15.07
C GLU A 223 -31.09 11.40 13.59
N GLN A 224 -31.99 10.78 12.82
CA GLN A 224 -32.09 10.99 11.38
C GLN A 224 -33.06 12.13 11.08
N GLY A 225 -32.65 13.03 10.18
CA GLY A 225 -33.48 14.15 9.76
C GLY A 225 -32.84 15.00 8.65
N PRO A 226 -33.55 15.98 8.09
CA PRO A 226 -33.07 16.81 6.99
C PRO A 226 -31.76 17.54 7.32
N GLU A 227 -31.60 17.97 8.58
CA GLU A 227 -30.41 18.64 9.07
C GLU A 227 -29.20 17.70 9.13
N ARG A 228 -29.38 16.47 9.62
CA ARG A 228 -28.33 15.44 9.59
C ARG A 228 -27.91 15.12 8.16
N VAL A 229 -28.87 14.93 7.26
CA VAL A 229 -28.61 14.72 5.83
C VAL A 229 -27.77 15.86 5.26
N ARG A 230 -28.18 17.12 5.50
CA ARG A 230 -27.45 18.30 5.03
C ARG A 230 -26.01 18.33 5.56
N GLN A 231 -25.81 18.10 6.86
CA GLN A 231 -24.48 18.05 7.47
C GLN A 231 -23.61 16.95 6.84
N MET A 232 -24.16 15.76 6.62
CA MET A 232 -23.43 14.66 6.00
C MET A 232 -23.05 14.98 4.55
N ARG A 233 -23.95 15.61 3.78
CA ARG A 233 -23.63 16.08 2.42
C ARG A 233 -22.54 17.15 2.42
N GLU A 234 -22.60 18.12 3.32
CA GLU A 234 -21.60 19.19 3.47
C GLU A 234 -20.20 18.62 3.82
N ARG A 235 -20.16 17.50 4.56
CA ARG A 235 -18.90 16.78 4.86
C ARG A 235 -18.36 15.94 3.70
N GLY A 236 -19.15 15.71 2.65
CA GLY A 236 -18.75 14.94 1.47
C GLY A 236 -19.35 13.54 1.34
N TRP A 237 -20.36 13.20 2.16
CA TRP A 237 -21.08 11.92 2.05
C TRP A 237 -22.05 11.90 0.86
N GLN A 238 -22.04 10.83 0.06
CA GLN A 238 -22.75 10.74 -1.23
C GLN A 238 -23.97 9.83 -1.24
N GLY A 239 -23.99 8.77 -0.44
CA GLY A 239 -25.06 7.80 -0.35
C GLY A 239 -25.48 7.58 1.10
N HIS A 240 -26.75 7.24 1.30
CA HIS A 240 -27.27 6.78 2.58
C HIS A 240 -28.19 5.59 2.34
N ASP A 241 -27.81 4.42 2.85
CA ASP A 241 -28.61 3.20 2.74
C ASP A 241 -28.58 2.42 4.06
N ARG A 242 -29.74 1.96 4.54
CA ARG A 242 -29.89 1.14 5.76
C ARG A 242 -29.12 1.66 6.98
N GLY A 243 -29.04 2.98 7.12
CA GLY A 243 -28.34 3.67 8.23
C GLY A 243 -26.83 3.78 8.07
N TRP A 244 -26.29 3.44 6.89
CA TRP A 244 -24.90 3.66 6.52
C TRP A 244 -24.77 4.85 5.58
N TRP A 245 -23.85 5.74 5.89
CA TRP A 245 -23.40 6.75 4.93
C TRP A 245 -22.21 6.22 4.16
N GLN A 246 -22.17 6.50 2.86
CA GLN A 246 -21.10 6.03 1.98
C GLN A 246 -20.70 7.06 0.93
N SER A 247 -19.44 7.01 0.53
CA SER A 247 -18.90 7.75 -0.62
C SER A 247 -17.95 6.85 -1.40
N VAL A 248 -18.01 6.97 -2.73
CA VAL A 248 -17.17 6.21 -3.66
C VAL A 248 -16.28 7.20 -4.42
N PHE A 249 -15.01 6.82 -4.58
CA PHE A 249 -13.97 7.61 -5.22
C PHE A 249 -13.36 6.78 -6.36
N PRO A 250 -13.77 7.03 -7.62
CA PRO A 250 -13.36 6.23 -8.77
C PRO A 250 -11.84 6.19 -8.94
N GLU A 251 -11.29 5.02 -9.25
CA GLU A 251 -9.84 4.84 -9.40
C GLU A 251 -9.23 5.58 -10.61
N ALA A 252 -10.06 6.03 -11.55
CA ALA A 252 -9.63 6.81 -12.70
C ALA A 252 -9.20 8.25 -12.35
N TYR A 253 -9.55 8.74 -11.16
CA TYR A 253 -9.20 10.10 -10.73
C TYR A 253 -7.98 10.10 -9.81
N GLU A 254 -6.94 10.85 -10.19
CA GLU A 254 -5.67 10.94 -9.45
C GLU A 254 -5.81 11.45 -8.00
N ASN A 255 -6.87 12.18 -7.71
CA ASN A 255 -7.15 12.73 -6.38
C ASN A 255 -8.03 11.81 -5.51
N SER A 256 -8.53 10.67 -6.01
CA SER A 256 -9.45 9.80 -5.28
C SER A 256 -8.90 9.33 -3.94
N ALA A 257 -7.63 8.93 -3.90
CA ALA A 257 -6.99 8.48 -2.65
C ALA A 257 -6.91 9.61 -1.60
N ALA A 258 -6.50 10.81 -2.02
CA ALA A 258 -6.41 11.97 -1.13
C ALA A 258 -7.80 12.43 -0.66
N ALA A 259 -8.82 12.39 -1.54
CA ALA A 259 -10.19 12.77 -1.19
C ALA A 259 -10.82 11.76 -0.22
N SER A 260 -10.61 10.46 -0.45
CA SER A 260 -11.04 9.39 0.45
C SER A 260 -10.41 9.51 1.83
N ALA A 261 -9.09 9.73 1.90
CA ALA A 261 -8.38 9.92 3.16
C ALA A 261 -8.87 11.16 3.93
N ARG A 262 -9.07 12.29 3.22
CA ARG A 262 -9.61 13.53 3.80
C ARG A 262 -11.01 13.32 4.38
N LEU A 263 -11.89 12.63 3.68
CA LEU A 263 -13.24 12.32 4.17
C LEU A 263 -13.17 11.50 5.47
N ALA A 264 -12.36 10.43 5.47
CA ALA A 264 -12.19 9.57 6.63
C ALA A 264 -11.66 10.35 7.86
N VAL A 265 -10.59 11.12 7.69
CA VAL A 265 -10.00 11.93 8.76
C VAL A 265 -10.96 13.02 9.25
N THR A 266 -11.67 13.68 8.33
CA THR A 266 -12.67 14.70 8.69
C THR A 266 -13.78 14.11 9.55
N GLU A 267 -14.30 12.94 9.17
CA GLU A 267 -15.36 12.30 9.94
C GLU A 267 -14.87 11.88 11.34
N LEU A 268 -13.67 11.28 11.44
CA LEU A 268 -13.08 10.90 12.73
C LEU A 268 -12.93 12.11 13.67
N ARG A 269 -12.49 13.25 13.14
CA ARG A 269 -12.39 14.52 13.89
C ARG A 269 -13.76 15.04 14.31
N CYS A 270 -14.74 15.04 13.41
CA CYS A 270 -16.11 15.48 13.71
C CYS A 270 -16.78 14.64 14.80
N ARG A 271 -16.35 13.39 14.97
CA ARG A 271 -16.84 12.45 16.00
C ARG A 271 -16.09 12.55 17.33
N GLY A 272 -15.17 13.52 17.45
CA GLY A 272 -14.53 13.86 18.73
C GLY A 272 -13.26 13.08 19.05
N ALA A 273 -12.74 12.28 18.11
CA ALA A 273 -11.37 11.77 18.23
C ALA A 273 -10.40 12.97 18.29
N THR A 274 -9.42 12.91 19.18
CA THR A 274 -8.48 14.01 19.41
C THR A 274 -7.17 13.86 18.65
N GLY A 275 -6.80 12.62 18.30
CA GLY A 275 -5.66 12.33 17.44
C GLY A 275 -5.56 10.85 17.05
N PRO A 276 -4.58 10.50 16.18
CA PRO A 276 -4.37 9.14 15.69
C PRO A 276 -4.13 8.08 16.79
N GLN A 277 -3.62 8.50 17.95
CA GLN A 277 -3.36 7.61 19.10
C GLN A 277 -4.64 6.96 19.68
N GLU A 278 -5.79 7.62 19.51
CA GLU A 278 -7.11 7.12 19.95
C GLU A 278 -7.78 6.22 18.90
N LEU A 279 -7.09 5.97 17.79
CA LEU A 279 -7.60 5.18 16.67
C LEU A 279 -6.91 3.83 16.62
N ALA A 280 -7.65 2.83 16.13
CA ALA A 280 -7.10 1.57 15.74
C ALA A 280 -7.79 1.03 14.49
N SER A 281 -7.09 0.21 13.72
CA SER A 281 -7.67 -0.60 12.66
C SER A 281 -8.00 -2.00 13.16
N ARG A 282 -9.01 -2.61 12.58
CA ARG A 282 -9.35 -4.02 12.71
C ARG A 282 -9.89 -4.56 11.40
N ASP A 283 -10.05 -5.88 11.32
CA ASP A 283 -10.69 -6.56 10.20
C ASP A 283 -10.02 -6.20 8.85
N ALA A 284 -8.70 -5.98 8.87
CA ALA A 284 -7.92 -5.73 7.66
C ALA A 284 -7.83 -7.02 6.86
N GLY A 285 -8.30 -6.99 5.61
CA GLY A 285 -8.35 -8.19 4.79
C GLY A 285 -8.55 -7.89 3.32
N VAL A 286 -8.44 -8.96 2.56
CA VAL A 286 -8.86 -9.03 1.16
C VAL A 286 -9.95 -10.10 1.06
N ASN A 287 -10.63 -10.22 -0.08
CA ASN A 287 -11.73 -11.19 -0.29
C ASN A 287 -11.36 -12.69 -0.18
N ASP A 288 -10.18 -13.04 0.34
CA ASP A 288 -9.70 -14.40 0.49
C ASP A 288 -9.12 -14.67 1.90
N ARG A 289 -8.41 -15.79 2.08
CA ARG A 289 -7.83 -16.19 3.38
C ARG A 289 -6.46 -15.58 3.64
N GLY A 290 -6.04 -14.58 2.88
CA GLY A 290 -4.75 -13.92 3.07
C GLY A 290 -4.71 -13.02 4.30
N GLU A 291 -3.54 -12.89 4.90
CA GLU A 291 -3.27 -11.96 6.00
C GLU A 291 -2.80 -10.62 5.41
N LEU A 292 -3.62 -9.58 5.57
CA LEU A 292 -3.30 -8.23 5.11
C LEU A 292 -2.72 -7.40 6.27
N TRP A 293 -1.48 -6.96 6.10
CA TRP A 293 -0.79 -6.09 7.05
C TRP A 293 -0.68 -4.67 6.50
N LEU A 294 -0.96 -3.68 7.35
CA LEU A 294 -1.00 -2.25 7.01
C LEU A 294 0.03 -1.44 7.81
N PRO A 295 1.33 -1.70 7.63
CA PRO A 295 2.39 -1.06 8.42
C PRO A 295 2.50 0.45 8.20
N GLY A 296 2.04 0.95 7.04
CA GLY A 296 2.02 2.38 6.70
C GLY A 296 0.71 3.10 7.02
N LEU A 297 -0.23 2.47 7.74
CA LEU A 297 -1.56 3.03 7.97
C LEU A 297 -1.56 4.28 8.87
N GLY A 298 -0.57 4.42 9.75
CA GLY A 298 -0.48 5.56 10.67
C GLY A 298 -1.25 5.40 11.99
N ILE A 299 -1.95 4.29 12.22
CA ILE A 299 -2.66 4.00 13.47
C ILE A 299 -2.33 2.60 13.98
N ARG A 300 -2.73 2.29 15.23
CA ARG A 300 -2.62 0.94 15.79
C ARG A 300 -3.42 -0.03 14.92
N THR A 301 -3.02 -1.29 14.84
CA THR A 301 -3.86 -2.34 14.24
C THR A 301 -4.03 -3.47 15.24
N HIS A 302 -5.22 -4.04 15.29
CA HIS A 302 -5.57 -5.19 16.11
C HIS A 302 -5.81 -6.44 15.27
#